data_AF-A0AAD3CQ95-F1
#
_entry.id   AF-A0AAD3CQ95-F1
#
_cell.length_a   1.000
_cell.length_b   1.000
_cell.length_c   1.000
_cell.angle_alpha   90.00
_cell.angle_beta   90.00
_cell.angle_gamma   90.00
#
_symmetry.space_group_name_H-M   'P 1'
#
loop_
_entity.id
_entity.type
_entity.pdbx_description
1 polymer ?
#
loop_
_entity_poly.entity_id
_entity_poly.type
_entity_poly.pdbx_seq_one_letter_code
_entity_poly.pdbx_strand_id
1 'polypeptide(L)'
;MASYSHSVKYYLCLFAVLALAALFEIGVFDMETSQVSDGNMKKRFAFGDSKVCDLRTPSKAVPVVLISLGRSGSSITWTTLTSLARQENIAYEVTGGNLDKNKKFFKDLEKSPNKDQNWLINSLCKVRNFRDDVQNATVFGIQWKPYEATWDDDYAIEGLHAAAKYDKTEIKAIFLHRNPLDRRLSNQRHTKSKENDNDVSAHCEVGDKKCIEQHSNFDRDLSLPVGKNLLHFVKHDETMKQRIRDRLDEVNMKYVEVSYEKLYNEDNAKEWMRIFSFLGVGPSEGLTMNDVRSTFKFASTHTKARNETIVNFKRVEQTLVGTPYEYLLSS
;
A
#
# COMPACT_ATOMS: atom_id res chain seq x y z
N MET A 1 -39.75 32.83 -40.21
CA MET A 1 -38.51 32.86 -39.39
C MET A 1 -38.85 32.48 -37.96
N ALA A 2 -38.80 31.18 -37.64
CA ALA A 2 -38.78 30.65 -36.27
C ALA A 2 -38.64 29.12 -36.38
N SER A 3 -37.43 28.59 -36.25
CA SER A 3 -37.14 27.21 -35.79
C SER A 3 -35.64 26.91 -35.93
N TYR A 4 -34.83 27.41 -35.00
CA TYR A 4 -33.41 26.97 -34.87
C TYR A 4 -32.91 26.96 -33.41
N SER A 5 -33.79 27.13 -32.42
CA SER A 5 -33.39 27.32 -31.01
C SER A 5 -33.32 26.02 -30.18
N HIS A 6 -33.96 24.93 -30.63
CA HIS A 6 -33.98 23.67 -29.86
C HIS A 6 -32.81 22.73 -30.10
N SER A 7 -32.10 22.85 -31.24
CA SER A 7 -31.00 21.94 -31.56
C SER A 7 -29.74 22.23 -30.74
N VAL A 8 -29.43 23.50 -30.48
CA VAL A 8 -28.19 23.92 -29.79
C VAL A 8 -28.14 23.46 -28.33
N LYS A 9 -29.29 23.43 -27.64
CA LYS A 9 -29.35 22.98 -26.23
C LYS A 9 -29.06 21.49 -26.07
N TYR A 10 -29.44 20.66 -27.04
CA TYR A 10 -29.16 19.23 -27.00
C TYR A 10 -27.68 18.92 -27.18
N TYR A 11 -26.99 19.63 -28.09
CA TYR A 11 -25.55 19.43 -28.30
C TYR A 11 -24.69 19.88 -27.11
N LEU A 12 -25.06 20.97 -26.44
CA LEU A 12 -24.35 21.43 -25.23
C LEU A 12 -24.50 20.46 -24.06
N CYS A 13 -25.68 19.86 -23.89
CA CYS A 13 -25.90 18.83 -22.87
C CYS A 13 -25.10 17.56 -23.17
N LEU A 14 -25.06 17.12 -24.43
CA LEU A 14 -24.32 15.92 -24.82
C LEU A 14 -22.80 16.10 -24.65
N PHE A 15 -22.26 17.28 -24.99
CA PHE A 15 -20.85 17.60 -24.75
C PHE A 15 -20.51 17.72 -23.26
N ALA A 16 -21.39 18.26 -22.42
CA ALA A 16 -21.18 18.30 -20.98
C ALA A 16 -21.16 16.90 -20.36
N VAL A 17 -22.04 16.00 -20.81
CA VAL A 17 -22.08 14.60 -20.36
C VAL A 17 -20.86 13.81 -20.84
N LEU A 18 -20.42 14.01 -22.08
CA LEU A 18 -19.20 13.36 -22.60
C LEU A 18 -17.92 13.91 -21.97
N ALA A 19 -17.86 15.21 -21.65
CA ALA A 19 -16.76 15.80 -20.91
C ALA A 19 -16.72 15.33 -19.45
N LEU A 20 -17.88 15.18 -18.79
CA LEU A 20 -17.98 14.58 -17.45
C LEU A 20 -17.61 13.09 -17.45
N ALA A 21 -17.96 12.33 -18.49
CA ALA A 21 -17.55 10.93 -18.63
C ALA A 21 -16.04 10.77 -18.90
N ALA A 22 -15.45 11.67 -19.69
CA ALA A 22 -14.00 11.71 -19.92
C ALA A 22 -13.22 12.16 -18.67
N LEU A 23 -13.79 13.06 -17.85
CA LEU A 23 -13.23 13.42 -16.54
C LEU A 23 -13.36 12.27 -15.52
N PHE A 24 -14.36 11.39 -15.66
CA PHE A 24 -14.49 10.17 -14.85
C PHE A 24 -13.46 9.08 -15.23
N GLU A 25 -13.04 9.00 -16.50
CA GLU A 25 -11.96 8.08 -16.92
C GLU A 25 -10.55 8.57 -16.53
N ILE A 26 -10.38 9.85 -16.20
CA ILE A 26 -9.12 10.46 -15.74
C ILE A 26 -9.15 10.75 -14.21
N GLY A 27 -10.25 10.38 -13.52
CA GLY A 27 -10.55 10.76 -12.15
C GLY A 27 -9.70 10.09 -11.07
N VAL A 28 -8.60 10.75 -10.73
CA VAL A 28 -8.12 10.91 -9.34
C VAL A 28 -9.32 11.27 -8.46
N PHE A 29 -9.77 10.36 -7.62
CA PHE A 29 -10.82 10.65 -6.62
C PHE A 29 -10.18 10.86 -5.26
N ASP A 30 -10.33 12.10 -4.80
CA ASP A 30 -9.87 12.66 -3.55
C ASP A 30 -10.52 11.93 -2.37
N MET A 31 -9.71 11.62 -1.36
CA MET A 31 -10.06 10.76 -0.23
C MET A 31 -9.84 11.51 1.08
N GLU A 32 -10.91 11.92 1.74
CA GLU A 32 -10.88 12.11 3.18
C GLU A 32 -10.72 10.73 3.86
N THR A 33 -9.69 10.63 4.70
CA THR A 33 -9.44 9.50 5.59
C THR A 33 -9.81 9.92 7.00
N SER A 34 -10.54 9.04 7.68
CA SER A 34 -10.71 8.96 9.12
C SER A 34 -9.51 9.53 9.88
N GLN A 35 -9.73 10.66 10.54
CA GLN A 35 -8.80 11.21 11.50
C GLN A 35 -8.79 10.28 12.72
N VAL A 36 -7.78 9.42 12.83
CA VAL A 36 -7.24 9.12 14.16
C VAL A 36 -6.68 10.46 14.64
N SER A 37 -7.15 10.93 15.80
CA SER A 37 -6.91 12.27 16.30
C SER A 37 -5.42 12.55 16.53
N ASP A 38 -4.77 13.06 15.49
CA ASP A 38 -3.36 13.47 15.40
C ASP A 38 -3.06 14.79 16.18
N GLY A 39 -3.89 15.11 17.18
CA GLY A 39 -4.02 16.43 17.80
C GLY A 39 -2.78 16.89 18.59
N ASN A 40 -1.90 15.97 18.99
CA ASN A 40 -0.73 16.30 19.80
C ASN A 40 0.62 16.23 19.08
N MET A 41 0.68 15.77 17.82
CA MET A 41 1.97 15.60 17.13
C MET A 41 2.39 16.80 16.28
N LYS A 42 1.46 17.66 15.85
CA LYS A 42 1.73 18.74 14.86
C LYS A 42 2.66 19.87 15.33
N LYS A 43 3.02 19.99 16.61
CA LYS A 43 3.77 21.14 17.14
C LYS A 43 5.28 20.96 17.36
N ARG A 44 5.91 19.85 16.95
CA ARG A 44 7.34 19.59 17.25
C ARG A 44 8.26 19.27 16.05
N PHE A 45 7.84 19.50 14.81
CA PHE A 45 8.62 19.08 13.63
C PHE A 45 9.34 20.22 12.90
N ALA A 46 10.12 21.04 13.62
CA ALA A 46 11.12 21.88 12.98
C ALA A 46 12.38 21.04 12.74
N PHE A 47 12.71 20.77 11.48
CA PHE A 47 14.00 20.23 11.09
C PHE A 47 15.00 21.40 11.22
N GLY A 48 15.73 21.48 12.32
CA GLY A 48 16.87 22.40 12.51
C GLY A 48 18.15 21.59 12.52
N ASP A 49 19.22 22.13 11.91
CA ASP A 49 20.61 21.65 11.85
C ASP A 49 20.91 20.39 12.68
N SER A 50 20.46 19.24 12.17
CA SER A 50 20.41 18.01 12.96
C SER A 50 21.61 17.16 12.60
N LYS A 51 22.47 16.89 13.60
CA LYS A 51 23.39 15.76 13.56
C LYS A 51 22.66 14.56 12.95
N VAL A 52 23.20 13.97 11.89
CA VAL A 52 22.62 12.80 11.22
C VAL A 52 22.33 11.76 12.31
N CYS A 53 21.04 11.52 12.52
CA CYS A 53 20.58 10.70 13.62
C CYS A 53 21.22 9.31 13.54
N ASP A 54 21.52 8.75 14.72
CA ASP A 54 22.14 7.44 14.84
C ASP A 54 21.06 6.38 15.03
N LEU A 55 20.78 5.61 13.98
CA LEU A 55 19.91 4.44 14.03
C LEU A 55 20.63 3.23 14.67
N ARG A 56 21.92 3.34 15.01
CA ARG A 56 22.59 2.30 15.79
C ARG A 56 22.01 2.28 17.18
N THR A 57 21.62 1.09 17.59
CA THR A 57 21.08 0.84 18.91
C THR A 57 21.95 -0.18 19.64
N PRO A 58 22.02 -0.15 20.98
CA PRO A 58 22.55 -1.27 21.75
C PRO A 58 21.74 -2.56 21.49
N SER A 59 20.45 -2.43 21.17
CA SER A 59 19.58 -3.51 20.71
C SER A 59 19.82 -3.81 19.23
N LYS A 60 19.79 -5.08 18.81
CA LYS A 60 19.98 -5.48 17.39
C LYS A 60 18.75 -5.20 16.51
N ALA A 61 18.08 -4.07 16.71
CA ALA A 61 16.84 -3.73 16.02
C ALA A 61 17.12 -3.34 14.56
N VAL A 62 16.32 -3.86 13.63
CA VAL A 62 16.50 -3.64 12.18
C VAL A 62 15.52 -2.57 11.69
N PRO A 63 16.02 -1.45 11.11
CA PRO A 63 15.16 -0.47 10.45
C PRO A 63 14.65 -0.99 9.10
N VAL A 64 13.33 -0.99 8.91
CA VAL A 64 12.68 -1.51 7.71
C VAL A 64 11.80 -0.46 7.03
N VAL A 65 11.82 -0.44 5.70
CA VAL A 65 10.85 0.30 4.88
C VAL A 65 9.94 -0.69 4.18
N LEU A 66 8.67 -0.75 4.58
CA LEU A 66 7.66 -1.56 3.90
C LEU A 66 7.08 -0.77 2.72
N ILE A 67 7.59 -1.05 1.52
CA ILE A 67 7.10 -0.47 0.26
C ILE A 67 5.94 -1.31 -0.23
N SER A 68 4.80 -0.69 -0.50
CA SER A 68 3.60 -1.45 -0.88
C SER A 68 2.61 -0.59 -1.66
N LEU A 69 1.89 -1.20 -2.60
CA LEU A 69 0.80 -0.49 -3.30
C LEU A 69 -0.44 -0.39 -2.39
N GLY A 70 -1.32 0.58 -2.65
CA GLY A 70 -2.58 0.71 -1.91
C GLY A 70 -3.43 -0.58 -1.96
N ARG A 71 -3.96 -1.01 -0.80
CA ARG A 71 -4.76 -2.24 -0.60
C ARG A 71 -4.04 -3.57 -0.91
N SER A 72 -2.72 -3.57 -0.80
CA SER A 72 -1.86 -4.76 -0.93
C SER A 72 -1.83 -5.68 0.29
N GLY A 73 -2.40 -5.26 1.44
CA GLY A 73 -2.29 -6.00 2.71
C GLY A 73 -1.09 -5.59 3.56
N SER A 74 -0.53 -4.40 3.33
CA SER A 74 0.63 -3.88 4.08
C SER A 74 0.42 -3.81 5.58
N SER A 75 -0.76 -3.38 6.06
CA SER A 75 -1.04 -3.27 7.49
C SER A 75 -1.00 -4.63 8.19
N ILE A 76 -1.70 -5.65 7.65
CA ILE A 76 -1.64 -7.01 8.21
C ILE A 76 -0.24 -7.62 8.06
N THR A 77 0.48 -7.32 6.97
CA THR A 77 1.85 -7.78 6.76
C THR A 77 2.79 -7.24 7.83
N TRP A 78 2.70 -5.94 8.12
CA TRP A 78 3.51 -5.32 9.16
C TRP A 78 3.21 -5.86 10.55
N THR A 79 1.92 -5.95 10.91
CA THR A 79 1.51 -6.48 12.21
C THR A 79 2.01 -7.92 12.39
N THR A 80 1.76 -8.81 11.43
CA THR A 80 2.26 -10.19 11.46
C THR A 80 3.78 -10.25 11.55
N LEU A 81 4.50 -9.48 10.73
CA LEU A 81 5.96 -9.44 10.72
C LEU A 81 6.52 -9.09 12.11
N THR A 82 5.98 -8.04 12.73
CA THR A 82 6.49 -7.52 14.01
C THR A 82 6.08 -8.41 15.19
N SER A 83 4.86 -8.97 15.18
CA SER A 83 4.43 -9.98 16.16
C SER A 83 5.33 -11.23 16.12
N LEU A 84 5.62 -11.77 14.94
CA LEU A 84 6.53 -12.90 14.76
C LEU A 84 7.99 -12.55 15.13
N ALA A 85 8.38 -11.27 15.00
CA ALA A 85 9.65 -10.74 15.49
C ALA A 85 9.66 -10.46 17.02
N ARG A 86 8.69 -11.03 17.76
CA ARG A 86 8.49 -10.99 19.22
C ARG A 86 7.88 -9.73 19.81
N GLN A 87 7.80 -8.64 19.04
CA GLN A 87 7.24 -7.40 19.53
C GLN A 87 6.50 -6.68 18.41
N GLU A 88 5.19 -6.79 18.48
CA GLU A 88 4.30 -6.07 17.61
C GLU A 88 4.48 -4.55 17.77
N ASN A 89 4.46 -3.86 16.64
CA ASN A 89 4.40 -2.40 16.59
C ASN A 89 3.67 -1.96 15.32
N ILE A 90 3.35 -0.68 15.22
CA ILE A 90 2.59 -0.15 14.08
C ILE A 90 3.54 0.52 13.07
N ALA A 91 3.47 0.17 11.79
CA ALA A 91 4.18 0.93 10.76
C ALA A 91 3.47 2.26 10.52
N TYR A 92 4.24 3.33 10.46
CA TYR A 92 3.71 4.65 10.16
C TYR A 92 3.75 4.93 8.66
N GLU A 93 2.64 5.39 8.10
CA GLU A 93 2.55 5.82 6.69
C GLU A 93 3.06 7.26 6.54
N VAL A 94 4.38 7.44 6.55
CA VAL A 94 5.06 8.77 6.60
C VAL A 94 4.61 9.70 5.47
N THR A 95 4.56 9.18 4.25
CA THR A 95 4.19 9.96 3.05
C THR A 95 2.67 10.11 2.90
N GLY A 96 1.90 9.54 3.83
CA GLY A 96 0.44 9.45 3.75
C GLY A 96 -0.07 8.28 2.90
N GLY A 97 -1.35 7.98 3.09
CA GLY A 97 -2.02 6.81 2.51
C GLY A 97 -2.76 7.02 1.19
N ASN A 98 -2.68 8.22 0.61
CA ASN A 98 -3.29 8.60 -0.67
C ASN A 98 -2.36 9.51 -1.50
N LEU A 99 -2.69 9.72 -2.78
CA LEU A 99 -1.86 10.50 -3.70
C LEU A 99 -1.67 11.95 -3.24
N ASP A 100 -2.74 12.61 -2.77
CA ASP A 100 -2.69 14.03 -2.43
C ASP A 100 -1.86 14.30 -1.18
N LYS A 101 -1.94 13.43 -0.17
CA LYS A 101 -1.03 13.46 0.99
C LYS A 101 0.41 13.22 0.58
N ASN A 102 0.64 12.32 -0.38
CA ASN A 102 1.98 12.01 -0.89
C ASN A 102 2.59 13.21 -1.63
N LYS A 103 1.83 13.82 -2.55
CA LYS A 103 2.22 15.08 -3.20
C LYS A 103 2.47 16.20 -2.20
N LYS A 104 1.59 16.34 -1.21
CA LYS A 104 1.74 17.34 -0.16
C LYS A 104 3.02 17.11 0.66
N PHE A 105 3.32 15.86 1.02
CA PHE A 105 4.52 15.50 1.78
C PHE A 105 5.79 15.94 1.04
N PHE A 106 5.95 15.57 -0.22
CA PHE A 106 7.14 15.94 -0.99
C PHE A 106 7.23 17.45 -1.27
N LYS A 107 6.08 18.11 -1.54
CA LYS A 107 6.02 19.58 -1.65
C LYS A 107 6.41 20.29 -0.34
N ASP A 108 6.06 19.72 0.81
CA ASP A 108 6.45 20.27 2.11
C ASP A 108 7.95 20.07 2.37
N LEU A 109 8.56 18.96 1.92
CA LEU A 109 10.01 18.75 1.95
C LEU A 109 10.75 19.78 1.10
N GLU A 110 10.23 20.08 -0.09
CA GLU A 110 10.80 21.09 -1.00
C GLU A 110 10.86 22.48 -0.37
N LYS A 111 9.81 22.84 0.38
CA LYS A 111 9.68 24.13 1.07
C LYS A 111 10.41 24.18 2.41
N SER A 112 10.85 23.03 2.93
CA SER A 112 11.58 22.97 4.19
C SER A 112 12.90 23.73 4.03
N PRO A 113 13.31 24.57 5.01
CA PRO A 113 14.58 25.30 4.95
C PRO A 113 15.80 24.39 4.68
N ASN A 114 15.70 23.14 5.10
CA ASN A 114 16.80 22.17 4.99
C ASN A 114 16.68 21.24 3.77
N LYS A 115 15.62 21.35 2.96
CA LYS A 115 15.35 20.49 1.79
C LYS A 115 15.73 19.03 2.07
N ASP A 116 15.10 18.45 3.07
CA ASP A 116 15.59 17.24 3.76
C ASP A 116 15.59 16.00 2.85
N GLN A 117 16.67 15.83 2.09
CA GLN A 117 16.95 14.63 1.29
C GLN A 117 17.14 13.38 2.16
N ASN A 118 17.40 13.56 3.47
CA ASN A 118 17.53 12.46 4.44
C ASN A 118 16.19 12.13 5.13
N TRP A 119 15.04 12.55 4.56
CA TRP A 119 13.74 12.40 5.20
C TRP A 119 13.45 10.95 5.62
N LEU A 120 13.91 9.97 4.84
CA LEU A 120 13.68 8.55 5.11
C LEU A 120 14.40 8.11 6.39
N ILE A 121 15.69 8.45 6.52
CA ILE A 121 16.50 8.21 7.73
C ILE A 121 15.89 8.98 8.91
N ASN A 122 15.55 10.25 8.71
CA ASN A 122 14.98 11.09 9.77
C ASN A 122 13.62 10.56 10.24
N SER A 123 12.82 9.97 9.35
CA SER A 123 11.54 9.35 9.70
C SER A 123 11.74 8.08 10.52
N LEU A 124 12.67 7.20 10.12
CA LEU A 124 13.05 6.02 10.89
C LEU A 124 13.56 6.41 12.29
N CYS A 125 14.35 7.47 12.37
CA CYS A 125 14.85 8.03 13.62
C CYS A 125 13.74 8.55 14.53
N LYS A 126 12.75 9.22 13.95
CA LYS A 126 11.59 9.68 14.71
C LYS A 126 10.80 8.49 15.27
N VAL A 127 10.56 7.47 14.45
CA VAL A 127 9.94 6.22 14.91
C VAL A 127 10.73 5.65 16.07
N ARG A 128 12.04 5.49 15.94
CA ARG A 128 12.89 4.91 16.97
C ARG A 128 12.91 5.69 18.28
N ASN A 129 13.06 7.02 18.21
CA ASN A 129 13.33 7.85 19.39
C ASN A 129 12.08 8.29 20.13
N PHE A 130 10.93 8.37 19.46
CA PHE A 130 9.72 8.95 20.04
C PHE A 130 8.57 7.98 20.23
N ARG A 131 8.75 6.70 19.88
CA ARG A 131 7.69 5.70 20.06
C ARG A 131 8.07 4.67 21.10
N ASP A 132 7.16 4.46 22.03
CA ASP A 132 7.33 3.50 23.11
C ASP A 132 7.20 2.06 22.62
N ASP A 133 6.32 1.82 21.63
CA ASP A 133 6.06 0.48 21.09
C ASP A 133 7.24 -0.12 20.31
N VAL A 134 8.27 0.69 19.98
CA VAL A 134 9.47 0.22 19.26
C VAL A 134 10.75 0.18 20.09
N GLN A 135 10.74 0.62 21.36
CA GLN A 135 11.97 0.71 22.17
C GLN A 135 12.68 -0.64 22.30
N ASN A 136 11.90 -1.70 22.52
CA ASN A 136 12.38 -3.07 22.67
C ASN A 136 12.18 -3.93 21.41
N ALA A 137 11.67 -3.34 20.32
CA ALA A 137 11.31 -4.09 19.13
C ALA A 137 12.54 -4.58 18.36
N THR A 138 12.45 -5.79 17.82
CA THR A 138 13.48 -6.38 16.94
C THR A 138 13.44 -5.79 15.53
N VAL A 139 12.26 -5.36 15.09
CA VAL A 139 12.01 -4.71 13.80
C VAL A 139 11.22 -3.44 14.07
N PHE A 140 11.62 -2.33 13.48
CA PHE A 140 10.86 -1.08 13.50
C PHE A 140 10.96 -0.40 12.14
N GLY A 141 10.05 0.51 11.85
CA GLY A 141 10.13 1.19 10.56
C GLY A 141 8.89 1.94 10.16
N ILE A 142 8.79 2.14 8.84
CA ILE A 142 7.74 2.90 8.20
C ILE A 142 7.14 2.11 7.05
N GLN A 143 5.93 2.50 6.66
CA GLN A 143 5.30 2.04 5.44
C GLN A 143 5.30 3.18 4.42
N TRP A 144 5.64 2.86 3.18
CA TRP A 144 5.60 3.79 2.06
C TRP A 144 4.71 3.22 0.96
N LYS A 145 3.71 4.01 0.57
CA LYS A 145 2.86 3.73 -0.59
C LYS A 145 3.27 4.63 -1.76
N PRO A 146 4.12 4.14 -2.68
CA PRO A 146 4.54 4.94 -3.81
C PRO A 146 3.37 5.11 -4.79
N TYR A 147 3.27 6.31 -5.35
CA TYR A 147 2.39 6.62 -6.47
C TYR A 147 3.24 7.04 -7.66
N GLU A 148 2.82 6.74 -8.87
CA GLU A 148 3.58 7.09 -10.08
C GLU A 148 3.98 8.57 -10.11
N ALA A 149 3.06 9.47 -9.76
CA ALA A 149 3.28 10.90 -9.80
C ALA A 149 4.27 11.43 -8.75
N THR A 150 4.70 10.61 -7.78
CA THR A 150 5.62 11.02 -6.71
C THR A 150 6.79 10.07 -6.51
N TRP A 151 6.80 8.91 -7.16
CA TRP A 151 7.88 7.93 -7.05
C TRP A 151 9.19 8.42 -7.67
N ASP A 152 9.07 9.19 -8.76
CA ASP A 152 10.21 9.81 -9.44
C ASP A 152 10.44 11.27 -9.02
N ASP A 153 9.86 11.68 -7.90
CA ASP A 153 10.19 12.96 -7.29
C ASP A 153 11.65 12.94 -6.80
N ASP A 154 12.41 14.02 -7.01
CA ASP A 154 13.81 14.12 -6.59
C ASP A 154 13.98 13.77 -5.10
N TYR A 155 13.05 14.16 -4.24
CA TYR A 155 13.11 13.84 -2.81
C TYR A 155 12.82 12.36 -2.51
N ALA A 156 12.01 11.68 -3.32
CA ALA A 156 11.80 10.24 -3.21
C ALA A 156 13.10 9.48 -3.54
N ILE A 157 13.75 9.87 -4.64
CA ILE A 157 15.00 9.28 -5.13
C ILE A 157 16.13 9.52 -4.13
N GLU A 158 16.32 10.77 -3.70
CA GLU A 158 17.38 11.14 -2.75
C GLU A 158 17.17 10.49 -1.38
N GLY A 159 15.91 10.35 -0.93
CA GLY A 159 15.58 9.62 0.29
C GLY A 159 16.02 8.15 0.24
N LEU A 160 15.82 7.49 -0.91
CA LEU A 160 16.28 6.13 -1.14
C LEU A 160 17.81 6.04 -1.20
N HIS A 161 18.47 6.94 -1.93
CA HIS A 161 19.93 7.01 -1.99
C HIS A 161 20.55 7.21 -0.60
N ALA A 162 19.99 8.12 0.19
CA ALA A 162 20.44 8.37 1.55
C ALA A 162 20.31 7.10 2.41
N ALA A 163 19.16 6.41 2.36
CA ALA A 163 18.94 5.18 3.11
C ALA A 163 19.86 4.03 2.67
N ALA A 164 20.09 3.87 1.37
CA ALA A 164 20.98 2.84 0.82
C ALA A 164 22.45 3.05 1.19
N LYS A 165 22.89 4.31 1.29
CA LYS A 165 24.27 4.68 1.66
C LYS A 165 24.48 4.83 3.17
N TYR A 166 23.45 4.60 3.98
CA TYR A 166 23.54 4.78 5.42
C TYR A 166 24.44 3.71 6.06
N ASP A 167 25.65 4.09 6.43
CA ASP A 167 26.76 3.19 6.82
C ASP A 167 26.70 2.71 8.27
N LYS A 168 25.90 3.36 9.12
CA LYS A 168 25.83 3.05 10.55
C LYS A 168 25.02 1.80 10.86
N THR A 169 23.92 1.56 10.13
CA THR A 169 23.12 0.33 10.21
C THR A 169 22.38 0.11 8.90
N GLU A 170 22.26 -1.14 8.47
CA GLU A 170 21.65 -1.44 7.17
C GLU A 170 20.13 -1.24 7.21
N ILE A 171 19.63 -0.26 6.46
CA ILE A 171 18.20 -0.07 6.22
C ILE A 171 17.77 -1.00 5.09
N LYS A 172 16.77 -1.85 5.38
CA LYS A 172 16.28 -2.85 4.43
C LYS A 172 14.87 -2.50 3.95
N ALA A 173 14.57 -2.77 2.68
CA ALA A 173 13.22 -2.65 2.15
C ALA A 173 12.52 -4.01 2.04
N ILE A 174 11.22 -4.02 2.30
CA ILE A 174 10.33 -5.13 1.92
C ILE A 174 9.40 -4.56 0.86
N PHE A 175 9.43 -5.09 -0.35
CA PHE A 175 8.50 -4.71 -1.40
C PHE A 175 7.34 -5.72 -1.45
N LEU A 176 6.20 -5.32 -0.90
CA LEU A 176 4.97 -6.10 -0.90
C LEU A 176 4.10 -5.74 -2.11
N HIS A 177 3.78 -6.74 -2.92
CA HIS A 177 2.81 -6.61 -4.00
C HIS A 177 1.66 -7.61 -3.84
N ARG A 178 0.60 -7.40 -4.62
CA ARG A 178 -0.62 -8.22 -4.62
C ARG A 178 -1.09 -8.40 -6.06
N ASN A 179 -1.85 -9.45 -6.34
CA ASN A 179 -2.53 -9.60 -7.61
C ASN A 179 -3.36 -8.33 -7.94
N PRO A 180 -3.14 -7.65 -9.08
CA PRO A 180 -3.84 -6.42 -9.45
C PRO A 180 -5.36 -6.57 -9.52
N LEU A 181 -5.87 -7.75 -9.88
CA LEU A 181 -7.31 -8.00 -9.92
C LEU A 181 -7.90 -7.93 -8.51
N ASP A 182 -7.29 -8.63 -7.54
CA ASP A 182 -7.73 -8.60 -6.14
C ASP A 182 -7.59 -7.22 -5.51
N ARG A 183 -6.51 -6.51 -5.85
CA ARG A 183 -6.29 -5.13 -5.41
C ARG A 183 -7.40 -4.22 -5.93
N ARG A 184 -7.82 -4.38 -7.19
CA ARG A 184 -8.93 -3.62 -7.80
C ARG A 184 -10.26 -3.94 -7.11
N LEU A 185 -10.54 -5.21 -6.83
CA LEU A 185 -11.75 -5.60 -6.09
C LEU A 185 -11.75 -5.03 -4.66
N SER A 186 -10.60 -5.11 -3.97
CA SER A 186 -10.46 -4.55 -2.63
C SER A 186 -10.69 -3.03 -2.61
N ASN A 187 -10.26 -2.31 -3.65
CA ASN A 187 -10.55 -0.90 -3.83
C ASN A 187 -12.04 -0.65 -4.05
N GLN A 188 -12.71 -1.42 -4.92
CA GLN A 188 -14.15 -1.26 -5.15
C GLN A 188 -14.97 -1.49 -3.88
N ARG A 189 -14.62 -2.51 -3.08
CA ARG A 189 -15.26 -2.76 -1.79
C ARG A 189 -15.10 -1.61 -0.83
N HIS A 190 -13.87 -1.09 -0.74
CA HIS A 190 -13.56 0.05 0.10
C HIS A 190 -14.32 1.32 -0.33
N THR A 191 -14.50 1.53 -1.63
CA THR A 191 -15.35 2.62 -2.15
C THR A 191 -16.81 2.39 -1.78
N LYS A 192 -17.37 1.21 -2.06
CA LYS A 192 -18.76 0.87 -1.71
C LYS A 192 -19.04 0.97 -0.20
N SER A 193 -18.08 0.58 0.65
CA SER A 193 -18.26 0.67 2.09
C SER A 193 -18.32 2.13 2.57
N LYS A 194 -17.61 3.04 1.90
CA LYS A 194 -17.66 4.48 2.20
C LYS A 194 -18.92 5.17 1.69
N GLU A 195 -19.49 4.71 0.59
CA GLU A 195 -20.71 5.29 0.00
C GLU A 195 -21.97 5.01 0.83
N ASN A 196 -21.95 3.98 1.68
CA ASN A 196 -23.16 3.47 2.33
C ASN A 196 -23.52 4.15 3.66
N ASP A 197 -22.87 5.25 4.08
CA ASP A 197 -23.00 5.95 5.38
C ASP A 197 -22.86 5.08 6.65
N ASN A 198 -22.84 3.75 6.48
CA ASN A 198 -22.55 2.78 7.51
C ASN A 198 -21.03 2.79 7.69
N ASP A 199 -20.58 3.38 8.80
CA ASP A 199 -19.19 3.39 9.23
C ASP A 199 -18.73 1.97 9.61
N VAL A 200 -18.55 1.12 8.60
CA VAL A 200 -18.00 -0.22 8.77
C VAL A 200 -16.50 -0.07 8.90
N SER A 201 -15.96 -0.54 10.04
CA SER A 201 -14.52 -0.56 10.28
C SER A 201 -13.76 -1.13 9.08
N ALA A 202 -12.65 -0.50 8.71
CA ALA A 202 -11.81 -0.95 7.60
C ALA A 202 -11.21 -2.35 7.81
N HIS A 203 -11.15 -2.80 9.07
CA HIS A 203 -10.65 -4.11 9.49
C HIS A 203 -11.59 -4.75 10.50
N CYS A 204 -11.85 -6.05 10.36
CA CYS A 204 -12.59 -6.84 11.33
C CYS A 204 -11.64 -7.58 12.24
N GLU A 205 -11.91 -7.65 13.54
CA GLU A 205 -11.16 -8.50 14.47
C GLU A 205 -11.41 -9.99 14.17
N VAL A 206 -10.46 -10.85 14.53
CA VAL A 206 -10.64 -12.30 14.42
C VAL A 206 -11.83 -12.74 15.29
N GLY A 207 -12.84 -13.34 14.67
CA GLY A 207 -14.06 -13.80 15.34
C GLY A 207 -15.22 -12.81 15.31
N ASP A 208 -15.03 -11.57 14.83
CA ASP A 208 -16.12 -10.60 14.65
C ASP A 208 -16.98 -10.95 13.43
N LYS A 209 -17.91 -11.90 13.65
CA LYS A 209 -18.84 -12.38 12.61
C LYS A 209 -19.69 -11.27 12.02
N LYS A 210 -20.08 -10.27 12.82
CA LYS A 210 -20.94 -9.17 12.38
C LYS A 210 -20.20 -8.27 11.41
N CYS A 211 -18.97 -7.86 11.75
CA CYS A 211 -18.14 -7.07 10.84
C CYS A 211 -17.86 -7.83 9.54
N ILE A 212 -17.53 -9.14 9.63
CA ILE A 212 -17.28 -9.98 8.45
C ILE A 212 -18.53 -10.05 7.55
N GLU A 213 -19.70 -10.27 8.14
CA GLU A 213 -20.96 -10.31 7.39
C GLU A 213 -21.29 -8.95 6.74
N GLN A 214 -21.05 -7.84 7.44
CA GLN A 214 -21.20 -6.48 6.88
C GLN A 214 -20.28 -6.27 5.68
N HIS A 215 -19.01 -6.67 5.77
CA HIS A 215 -18.08 -6.59 4.63
C HIS A 215 -18.52 -7.47 3.46
N SER A 216 -19.10 -8.64 3.73
CA SER A 216 -19.59 -9.55 2.70
C SER A 216 -20.73 -8.96 1.86
N ASN A 217 -21.45 -7.95 2.38
CA ASN A 217 -22.45 -7.23 1.60
C ASN A 217 -21.83 -6.36 0.51
N PHE A 218 -20.59 -5.91 0.71
CA PHE A 218 -19.84 -5.14 -0.29
C PHE A 218 -19.17 -6.03 -1.35
N ASP A 219 -19.13 -7.35 -1.17
CA ASP A 219 -18.66 -8.31 -2.17
C ASP A 219 -19.65 -8.53 -3.32
N ARG A 220 -20.88 -7.99 -3.22
CA ARG A 220 -21.89 -8.13 -4.26
C ARG A 220 -21.64 -7.16 -5.41
N ASP A 221 -22.00 -7.58 -6.62
CA ASP A 221 -21.99 -6.75 -7.81
C ASP A 221 -20.64 -6.07 -8.08
N LEU A 222 -19.54 -6.79 -7.81
CA LEU A 222 -18.22 -6.35 -8.21
C LEU A 222 -17.98 -6.74 -9.66
N SER A 223 -17.49 -5.80 -10.45
CA SER A 223 -17.16 -6.03 -11.86
C SER A 223 -15.80 -5.45 -12.17
N LEU A 224 -15.05 -6.13 -13.02
CA LEU A 224 -13.78 -5.63 -13.51
C LEU A 224 -13.95 -5.09 -14.94
N PRO A 225 -13.09 -4.15 -15.37
CA PRO A 225 -13.00 -3.84 -16.80
C PRO A 225 -12.65 -5.09 -17.61
N VAL A 226 -12.91 -5.06 -18.91
CA VAL A 226 -12.61 -6.16 -19.85
C VAL A 226 -11.99 -5.58 -21.12
N GLY A 227 -11.46 -6.45 -21.99
CA GLY A 227 -10.78 -6.04 -23.22
C GLY A 227 -9.60 -5.10 -22.97
N LYS A 228 -9.46 -4.06 -23.80
CA LYS A 228 -8.31 -3.13 -23.74
C LYS A 228 -8.16 -2.43 -22.39
N ASN A 229 -9.26 -2.11 -21.71
CA ASN A 229 -9.22 -1.39 -20.44
C ASN A 229 -8.61 -2.25 -19.32
N LEU A 230 -8.94 -3.55 -19.28
CA LEU A 230 -8.34 -4.47 -18.33
C LEU A 230 -6.84 -4.67 -18.61
N LEU A 231 -6.50 -4.89 -19.88
CA LEU A 231 -5.10 -5.08 -20.28
C LEU A 231 -4.25 -3.85 -20.00
N HIS A 232 -4.79 -2.64 -20.24
CA HIS A 232 -4.12 -1.39 -19.91
C HIS A 232 -3.90 -1.28 -18.39
N PHE A 233 -4.92 -1.55 -17.58
CA PHE A 233 -4.83 -1.51 -16.13
C PHE A 233 -3.76 -2.49 -15.58
N VAL A 234 -3.78 -3.75 -16.03
CA VAL A 234 -2.81 -4.75 -15.58
C VAL A 234 -1.40 -4.39 -16.04
N LYS A 235 -1.22 -3.96 -17.29
CA LYS A 235 0.07 -3.50 -17.81
C LYS A 235 0.62 -2.35 -17.00
N HIS A 236 -0.22 -1.39 -16.65
CA HIS A 236 0.17 -0.25 -15.82
C HIS A 236 0.62 -0.69 -14.42
N ASP A 237 -0.09 -1.64 -13.78
CA ASP A 237 0.31 -2.18 -12.47
C ASP A 237 1.67 -2.91 -12.54
N GLU A 238 1.89 -3.75 -13.55
CA GLU A 238 3.19 -4.43 -13.75
C GLU A 238 4.32 -3.44 -14.07
N THR A 239 4.03 -2.39 -14.85
CA THR A 239 5.00 -1.31 -15.12
C THR A 239 5.39 -0.59 -13.83
N MET A 240 4.42 -0.31 -12.95
CA MET A 240 4.70 0.31 -11.65
C MET A 240 5.55 -0.60 -10.76
N LYS A 241 5.27 -1.92 -10.72
CA LYS A 241 6.10 -2.87 -9.96
C LYS A 241 7.53 -2.89 -10.48
N GLN A 242 7.70 -2.96 -11.80
CA GLN A 242 9.02 -2.95 -12.41
C GLN A 242 9.78 -1.65 -12.10
N ARG A 243 9.12 -0.49 -12.19
CA ARG A 243 9.74 0.79 -11.83
C ARG A 243 10.16 0.87 -10.37
N ILE A 244 9.45 0.21 -9.45
CA ILE A 244 9.88 0.13 -8.05
C ILE A 244 11.16 -0.73 -7.93
N ARG A 245 11.21 -1.90 -8.60
CA ARG A 245 12.41 -2.76 -8.62
C ARG A 245 13.60 -2.03 -9.21
N ASP A 246 13.45 -1.48 -10.42
CA ASP A 246 14.50 -0.77 -11.15
C ASP A 246 15.08 0.36 -10.29
N ARG A 247 14.23 1.11 -9.58
CA ARG A 247 14.67 2.18 -8.69
C ARG A 247 15.43 1.65 -7.47
N LEU A 248 14.95 0.59 -6.83
CA LEU A 248 15.63 0.00 -5.67
C LEU A 248 17.00 -0.58 -6.08
N ASP A 249 17.08 -1.18 -7.26
CA ASP A 249 18.33 -1.68 -7.85
C ASP A 249 19.29 -0.54 -8.22
N GLU A 250 18.80 0.51 -8.90
CA GLU A 250 19.56 1.69 -9.31
C GLU A 250 20.25 2.37 -8.13
N VAL A 251 19.52 2.54 -7.02
CA VAL A 251 20.05 3.17 -5.81
C VAL A 251 20.80 2.17 -4.90
N ASN A 252 20.91 0.90 -5.31
CA ASN A 252 21.52 -0.19 -4.57
C ASN A 252 20.95 -0.38 -3.14
N MET A 253 19.63 -0.20 -2.99
CA MET A 253 18.94 -0.46 -1.74
C MET A 253 18.66 -1.96 -1.62
N LYS A 254 19.11 -2.60 -0.55
CA LYS A 254 18.78 -4.02 -0.33
C LYS A 254 17.29 -4.19 -0.06
N TYR A 255 16.65 -5.08 -0.81
CA TYR A 255 15.24 -5.39 -0.62
C TYR A 255 14.92 -6.87 -0.80
N VAL A 256 13.77 -7.28 -0.25
CA VAL A 256 13.11 -8.54 -0.56
C VAL A 256 11.72 -8.27 -1.12
N GLU A 257 11.42 -8.86 -2.28
CA GLU A 257 10.10 -8.78 -2.89
C GLU A 257 9.22 -9.97 -2.49
N VAL A 258 8.00 -9.70 -2.04
CA VAL A 258 7.04 -10.72 -1.61
C VAL A 258 5.65 -10.43 -2.15
N SER A 259 4.91 -11.49 -2.46
CA SER A 259 3.51 -11.37 -2.86
C SER A 259 2.58 -11.67 -1.69
N TYR A 260 1.48 -10.95 -1.61
CA TYR A 260 0.43 -11.19 -0.63
C TYR A 260 -0.09 -12.63 -0.70
N GLU A 261 -0.26 -13.16 -1.90
CA GLU A 261 -0.78 -14.50 -2.14
C GLU A 261 0.12 -15.58 -1.52
N LYS A 262 1.45 -15.45 -1.66
CA LYS A 262 2.40 -16.38 -1.05
C LYS A 262 2.42 -16.27 0.48
N LEU A 263 2.16 -15.09 1.02
CA LEU A 263 2.16 -14.88 2.48
C LEU A 263 0.90 -15.40 3.17
N TYR A 264 -0.24 -15.41 2.48
CA TYR A 264 -1.55 -15.59 3.13
C TYR A 264 -2.44 -16.67 2.50
N ASN A 265 -2.40 -16.86 1.18
CA ASN A 265 -3.30 -17.78 0.49
C ASN A 265 -2.70 -19.18 0.38
N GLU A 266 -1.38 -19.27 0.30
CA GLU A 266 -0.64 -20.52 0.25
C GLU A 266 -0.30 -21.01 1.68
N ASP A 267 -0.20 -22.34 1.88
CA ASP A 267 0.34 -22.92 3.11
C ASP A 267 1.88 -22.82 3.11
N ASN A 268 2.38 -21.58 3.07
CA ASN A 268 3.75 -21.26 2.69
C ASN A 268 4.47 -20.39 3.74
N ALA A 269 4.69 -20.95 4.93
CA ALA A 269 5.48 -20.30 5.98
C ALA A 269 6.93 -20.05 5.56
N LYS A 270 7.43 -20.70 4.50
CA LYS A 270 8.75 -20.46 3.94
C LYS A 270 8.91 -19.05 3.38
N GLU A 271 7.85 -18.45 2.86
CA GLU A 271 7.91 -17.06 2.38
C GLU A 271 8.15 -16.08 3.55
N TRP A 272 7.55 -16.33 4.72
CA TRP A 272 7.83 -15.59 5.95
C TRP A 272 9.26 -15.81 6.46
N MET A 273 9.73 -17.06 6.48
CA MET A 273 11.11 -17.37 6.87
C MET A 273 12.14 -16.71 5.93
N ARG A 274 11.84 -16.59 4.64
CA ARG A 274 12.66 -15.85 3.67
C ARG A 274 12.76 -14.36 4.03
N ILE A 275 11.68 -13.72 4.46
CA ILE A 275 11.73 -12.33 4.97
C ILE A 275 12.64 -12.25 6.20
N PHE A 276 12.47 -13.14 7.18
CA PHE A 276 13.29 -13.12 8.41
C PHE A 276 14.77 -13.40 8.14
N SER A 277 15.08 -14.36 7.27
CA SER A 277 16.44 -14.63 6.81
C SER A 277 17.04 -13.40 6.13
N PHE A 278 16.28 -12.68 5.29
CA PHE A 278 16.72 -11.45 4.66
C PHE A 278 16.98 -10.34 5.69
N LEU A 279 16.10 -10.18 6.68
CA LEU A 279 16.27 -9.17 7.74
C LEU A 279 17.42 -9.52 8.70
N GLY A 280 17.72 -10.80 8.89
CA GLY A 280 18.71 -11.29 9.87
C GLY A 280 18.16 -11.35 11.30
N VAL A 281 16.84 -11.34 11.46
CA VAL A 281 16.13 -11.36 12.74
C VAL A 281 14.84 -12.17 12.63
N GLY A 282 14.28 -12.62 13.75
CA GLY A 282 13.05 -13.42 13.78
C GLY A 282 13.27 -14.90 13.44
N PRO A 283 12.18 -15.68 13.26
CA PRO A 283 12.26 -17.11 12.99
C PRO A 283 12.65 -17.39 11.53
N SER A 284 13.88 -17.83 11.30
CA SER A 284 14.37 -18.28 9.97
C SER A 284 14.13 -19.76 9.70
N GLU A 285 13.77 -20.55 10.72
CA GLU A 285 13.54 -21.99 10.66
C GLU A 285 12.37 -22.38 11.56
N GLY A 286 11.73 -23.51 11.26
CA GLY A 286 10.70 -24.11 12.11
C GLY A 286 9.36 -23.35 12.18
N LEU A 287 9.20 -22.24 11.45
CA LEU A 287 7.97 -21.48 11.42
C LEU A 287 6.89 -22.24 10.62
N THR A 288 5.70 -22.39 11.19
CA THR A 288 4.53 -22.96 10.53
C THR A 288 3.48 -21.89 10.20
N MET A 289 2.56 -22.18 9.28
CA MET A 289 1.46 -21.25 9.01
C MET A 289 0.48 -21.13 10.17
N ASN A 290 0.44 -22.11 11.09
CA ASN A 290 -0.34 -21.98 12.32
C ASN A 290 0.26 -20.90 13.23
N ASP A 291 1.58 -20.85 13.33
CA ASP A 291 2.28 -19.77 14.06
C ASP A 291 1.98 -18.42 13.41
N VAL A 292 2.09 -18.33 12.09
CA VAL A 292 1.77 -17.10 11.34
C VAL A 292 0.32 -16.66 11.59
N ARG A 293 -0.65 -17.56 11.40
CA ARG A 293 -2.09 -17.28 11.60
C ARG A 293 -2.43 -16.91 13.04
N SER A 294 -1.71 -17.45 14.02
CA SER A 294 -1.89 -17.09 15.43
C SER A 294 -1.57 -15.62 15.73
N THR A 295 -0.82 -14.95 14.85
CA THR A 295 -0.53 -13.51 14.96
C THR A 295 -1.58 -12.61 14.30
N PHE A 296 -2.55 -13.18 13.58
CA PHE A 296 -3.53 -12.38 12.86
C PHE A 296 -4.45 -11.67 13.85
N LYS A 297 -4.42 -10.34 13.84
CA LYS A 297 -5.40 -9.50 14.55
C LYS A 297 -6.64 -9.22 13.72
N PHE A 298 -6.51 -9.33 12.41
CA PHE A 298 -7.59 -9.02 11.48
C PHE A 298 -8.10 -10.29 10.82
N ALA A 299 -9.41 -10.47 10.79
CA ALA A 299 -10.05 -11.50 10.00
C ALA A 299 -9.94 -11.20 8.51
N SER A 300 -9.80 -12.24 7.69
CA SER A 300 -10.04 -12.10 6.26
C SER A 300 -11.52 -11.80 6.05
N THR A 301 -11.81 -10.66 5.44
CA THR A 301 -13.17 -10.29 5.01
C THR A 301 -13.49 -10.83 3.62
N HIS A 302 -12.54 -11.54 2.98
CA HIS A 302 -12.71 -12.14 1.66
C HIS A 302 -12.57 -13.65 1.75
N THR A 303 -13.68 -14.36 1.62
CA THR A 303 -13.73 -15.84 1.72
C THR A 303 -14.19 -16.50 0.43
N LYS A 304 -14.75 -15.73 -0.52
CA LYS A 304 -15.31 -16.25 -1.76
C LYS A 304 -14.27 -16.32 -2.87
N ALA A 305 -14.46 -17.27 -3.78
CA ALA A 305 -13.65 -17.35 -4.98
C ALA A 305 -13.99 -16.22 -5.95
N ARG A 306 -13.03 -15.82 -6.79
CA ARG A 306 -13.21 -14.69 -7.73
C ARG A 306 -14.37 -14.87 -8.70
N ASN A 307 -14.63 -16.10 -9.14
CA ASN A 307 -15.76 -16.44 -10.00
C ASN A 307 -17.12 -16.28 -9.30
N GLU A 308 -17.16 -16.28 -7.97
CA GLU A 308 -18.35 -16.00 -7.18
C GLU A 308 -18.52 -14.49 -6.90
N THR A 309 -17.40 -13.76 -6.75
CA THR A 309 -17.40 -12.33 -6.41
C THR A 309 -17.52 -11.43 -7.64
N ILE A 310 -16.91 -11.79 -8.77
CA ILE A 310 -16.88 -10.96 -9.98
C ILE A 310 -18.04 -11.35 -10.90
N VAL A 311 -19.05 -10.48 -11.03
CA VAL A 311 -20.24 -10.77 -11.84
C VAL A 311 -19.95 -11.02 -13.32
N ASN A 312 -18.86 -10.43 -13.85
CA ASN A 312 -18.42 -10.60 -15.22
C ASN A 312 -17.15 -11.46 -15.36
N PHE A 313 -16.89 -12.38 -14.43
CA PHE A 313 -15.65 -13.17 -14.37
C PHE A 313 -15.29 -13.87 -15.70
N LYS A 314 -16.26 -14.53 -16.36
CA LYS A 314 -16.01 -15.19 -17.65
C LYS A 314 -15.44 -14.25 -18.72
N ARG A 315 -15.86 -12.99 -18.72
CA ARG A 315 -15.33 -11.99 -19.69
C ARG A 315 -13.93 -11.49 -19.29
N VAL A 316 -13.64 -11.45 -17.99
CA VAL A 316 -12.30 -11.16 -17.45
C VAL A 316 -11.35 -12.29 -17.86
N GLU A 317 -11.74 -13.53 -17.64
CA GLU A 317 -11.01 -14.73 -18.06
C GLU A 317 -10.73 -14.72 -19.56
N GLN A 318 -11.77 -14.55 -20.39
CA GLN A 318 -11.63 -14.42 -21.86
C GLN A 318 -10.70 -13.29 -22.29
N THR A 319 -10.57 -12.23 -21.50
CA THR A 319 -9.66 -11.11 -21.81
C THR A 319 -8.20 -11.47 -21.50
N LEU A 320 -7.94 -12.30 -20.49
CA LEU A 320 -6.60 -12.59 -19.99
C LEU A 320 -6.01 -13.89 -20.53
N VAL A 321 -6.83 -14.90 -20.85
CA VAL A 321 -6.38 -16.17 -21.44
C VAL A 321 -5.67 -15.92 -22.77
N GLY A 322 -4.51 -16.56 -22.95
CA GLY A 322 -3.66 -16.39 -24.12
C GLY A 322 -2.84 -15.09 -24.13
N THR A 323 -2.90 -14.28 -23.07
CA THR A 323 -2.05 -13.10 -22.89
C THR A 323 -0.93 -13.38 -21.88
N PRO A 324 0.13 -12.54 -21.81
CA PRO A 324 1.15 -12.66 -20.77
C PRO A 324 0.62 -12.51 -19.33
N TYR A 325 -0.63 -12.07 -19.16
CA TYR A 325 -1.26 -11.81 -17.86
C TYR A 325 -2.19 -12.94 -17.40
N GLU A 326 -2.23 -14.07 -18.13
CA GLU A 326 -3.07 -15.22 -17.78
C GLU A 326 -2.81 -15.75 -16.36
N TYR A 327 -1.55 -15.67 -15.88
CA TYR A 327 -1.16 -16.07 -14.52
C TYR A 327 -1.93 -15.34 -13.41
N LEU A 328 -2.56 -14.20 -13.72
CA LEU A 328 -3.39 -13.49 -12.76
C LEU A 328 -4.70 -14.22 -12.43
N LEU A 329 -5.09 -15.22 -13.23
CA LEU A 329 -6.29 -16.03 -12.98
C LEU A 329 -6.05 -17.17 -11.97
N SER A 330 -4.81 -17.62 -11.80
CA SER A 330 -4.47 -18.85 -11.07
C SER A 330 -4.23 -18.69 -9.57
N SER A 331 -4.61 -17.55 -8.98
CA SER A 331 -4.27 -17.16 -7.60
C SER A 331 -5.47 -17.03 -6.70
#